data_AF-A0A1Q6GGY0-F1
#
_entry.id   AF-A0A1Q6GGY0-F1
#
_cell.length_a   1.000
_cell.length_b   1.000
_cell.length_c   1.000
_cell.angle_alpha   90.00
_cell.angle_beta   90.00
_cell.angle_gamma   90.00
#
_symmetry.space_group_name_H-M   'P 1'
#
loop_
_entity.id
_entity.type
_entity.pdbx_description
1 polymer ?
#
loop_
_entity_poly.entity_id
_entity_poly.type
_entity_poly.pdbx_seq_one_letter_code
_entity_poly.pdbx_strand_id
1 'polypeptide(L)'
;MAMKQMKPMKKDLEGKDIVYVFIAGENSPKETWDNMIPDIHGEHYRVTAAQWKYLSKQFSIQGVPTYIIVDKEGAVIQKHTGFPGVDTVKKELMKALEK
;
A
#
# COMPACT_ATOMS: atom_id res chain seq x y z
N MET A 1 10.95 6.09 9.02
CA MET A 1 9.51 6.01 8.72
C MET A 1 9.25 4.88 7.73
N ALA A 2 8.04 4.30 7.71
CA ALA A 2 7.69 3.01 7.09
C ALA A 2 8.36 2.70 5.73
N MET A 3 8.38 3.66 4.78
CA MET A 3 9.00 3.45 3.46
C MET A 3 10.50 3.12 3.52
N LYS A 4 11.24 3.70 4.48
CA LYS A 4 12.67 3.37 4.69
C LYS A 4 12.86 1.92 5.14
N GLN A 5 11.94 1.39 5.97
CA GLN A 5 11.99 0.00 6.43
C GLN A 5 11.51 -0.97 5.35
N MET A 6 10.54 -0.55 4.53
CA MET A 6 10.01 -1.35 3.42
C MET A 6 11.01 -1.50 2.28
N LYS A 7 11.91 -0.54 2.05
CA LYS A 7 12.89 -0.56 0.95
C LYS A 7 13.72 -1.86 0.87
N PRO A 8 14.42 -2.31 1.94
CA PRO A 8 15.14 -3.59 1.91
C PRO A 8 14.19 -4.79 1.70
N MET A 9 13.03 -4.80 2.34
CA MET A 9 12.04 -5.87 2.17
C MET A 9 11.56 -6.00 0.73
N LYS A 10 11.29 -4.88 0.05
CA LYS A 10 10.91 -4.87 -1.37
C LYS A 10 12.03 -5.42 -2.25
N LYS A 11 13.29 -5.12 -1.93
CA LYS A 11 14.45 -5.68 -2.62
C LYS A 11 14.57 -7.19 -2.42
N ASP A 12 14.35 -7.68 -1.21
CA ASP A 12 14.33 -9.13 -0.92
C ASP A 12 13.22 -9.88 -1.69
N LEU A 13 12.15 -9.18 -2.04
CA LEU A 13 10.99 -9.73 -2.75
C LEU A 13 11.01 -9.40 -4.25
N GLU A 14 12.10 -8.80 -4.75
CA GLU A 14 12.26 -8.48 -6.17
C GLU A 14 12.20 -9.77 -7.01
N GLY A 15 11.51 -9.70 -8.15
CA GLY A 15 11.26 -10.86 -9.02
C GLY A 15 10.10 -11.77 -8.58
N LYS A 16 9.49 -11.52 -7.41
CA LYS A 16 8.19 -12.13 -7.07
C LYS A 16 7.05 -11.36 -7.73
N ASP A 17 5.95 -12.06 -7.97
CA ASP A 17 4.73 -11.50 -8.56
C ASP A 17 3.96 -10.63 -7.53
N ILE A 18 4.56 -9.50 -7.16
CA ILE A 18 4.02 -8.55 -6.19
C ILE A 18 4.02 -7.16 -6.83
N VAL A 19 2.84 -6.53 -6.85
CA VAL A 19 2.69 -5.12 -7.22
C VAL A 19 2.43 -4.30 -5.96
N TYR A 20 3.18 -3.21 -5.80
CA TYR A 20 2.95 -2.25 -4.73
C TYR A 20 2.18 -1.05 -5.29
N VAL A 21 0.96 -0.82 -4.79
CA VAL A 21 0.12 0.30 -5.21
C VAL A 21 -0.02 1.31 -4.08
N PHE A 22 0.25 2.58 -4.38
CA PHE A 22 0.11 3.70 -3.46
C PHE A 22 -1.01 4.61 -3.95
N ILE A 23 -1.99 4.85 -3.08
CA ILE A 23 -3.15 5.68 -3.39
C ILE A 23 -3.18 6.86 -2.42
N ALA A 24 -3.16 8.07 -2.97
CA ALA A 24 -3.34 9.31 -2.22
C ALA A 24 -4.62 10.02 -2.66
N GLY A 25 -5.48 10.38 -1.70
CA GLY A 25 -6.60 11.29 -1.96
C GLY A 25 -6.17 12.76 -2.02
N GLU A 26 -7.07 13.62 -2.47
CA GLU A 26 -6.87 15.08 -2.51
C GLU A 26 -6.63 15.70 -1.11
N ASN A 27 -7.02 15.00 -0.04
CA ASN A 27 -6.75 15.37 1.34
C ASN A 27 -5.26 15.27 1.75
N SER A 28 -4.41 14.67 0.92
CA SER A 28 -2.96 14.61 1.14
C SER A 28 -2.27 15.79 0.43
N PRO A 29 -1.36 16.54 1.08
CA PRO A 29 -0.67 17.67 0.45
C PRO A 29 0.00 17.25 -0.86
N LYS A 30 -0.35 17.93 -1.96
CA LYS A 30 0.13 17.57 -3.30
C LYS A 30 1.65 17.67 -3.41
N GLU A 31 2.22 18.77 -2.92
CA GLU A 31 3.67 19.00 -2.97
C GLU A 31 4.45 17.92 -2.21
N THR A 32 4.01 17.56 -1.00
CA THR A 32 4.62 16.47 -0.22
C THR A 32 4.54 15.14 -0.97
N TRP A 33 3.41 14.85 -1.60
CA TRP A 33 3.25 13.64 -2.42
C TRP A 33 4.22 13.63 -3.62
N ASP A 34 4.21 14.69 -4.42
CA ASP A 34 5.04 14.82 -5.62
C ASP A 34 6.54 14.68 -5.30
N ASN A 35 6.98 15.19 -4.14
CA ASN A 35 8.37 15.08 -3.69
C ASN A 35 8.75 13.68 -3.18
N MET A 36 7.78 12.87 -2.73
CA MET A 36 8.04 11.55 -2.14
C MET A 36 8.03 10.41 -3.15
N ILE A 37 7.13 10.45 -4.13
CA ILE A 37 6.93 9.34 -5.07
C ILE A 37 8.16 8.96 -5.91
N PRO A 38 9.08 9.87 -6.33
CA PRO A 38 10.22 9.49 -7.15
C PRO A 38 11.16 8.47 -6.47
N ASP A 39 11.24 8.52 -5.13
CA ASP A 39 12.10 7.65 -4.32
C ASP A 39 11.41 6.36 -3.86
N ILE A 40 10.13 6.19 -4.16
CA ILE A 40 9.31 5.06 -3.71
C ILE A 40 8.95 4.20 -4.91
N HIS A 41 9.54 3.01 -5.02
CA HIS A 41 9.17 2.07 -6.07
C HIS A 41 7.76 1.50 -5.89
N GLY A 42 6.94 1.59 -6.94
CA GLY A 42 5.57 1.08 -7.04
C GLY A 42 4.71 1.93 -7.96
N GLU A 43 3.44 1.53 -8.10
CA GLU A 43 2.43 2.29 -8.83
C GLU A 43 1.84 3.37 -7.95
N HIS A 44 1.73 4.60 -8.46
CA HIS A 44 1.31 5.76 -7.67
C HIS A 44 0.09 6.44 -8.31
N TYR A 45 -1.00 6.51 -7.55
CA TYR A 45 -2.24 7.12 -8.00
C TYR A 45 -2.68 8.22 -7.04
N ARG A 46 -2.81 9.44 -7.58
CA ARG A 46 -3.53 10.52 -6.91
C ARG A 46 -4.98 10.51 -7.40
N VAL A 47 -5.92 10.22 -6.51
CA VAL A 47 -7.33 10.03 -6.86
C VAL A 47 -8.19 11.21 -6.44
N THR A 48 -9.29 11.41 -7.16
CA THR A 48 -10.29 12.44 -6.85
C THR A 48 -10.97 12.19 -5.50
N ALA A 49 -11.57 13.22 -4.90
CA ALA A 49 -12.37 13.05 -3.68
C ALA A 49 -13.48 11.98 -3.81
N ALA A 50 -14.12 11.87 -4.98
CA ALA A 50 -15.17 10.87 -5.22
C ALA A 50 -14.61 9.44 -5.23
N GLN A 51 -13.48 9.20 -5.91
CA GLN A 51 -12.78 7.92 -5.91
C GLN A 51 -12.24 7.57 -4.52
N TRP A 52 -11.66 8.54 -3.81
CA TRP A 52 -11.21 8.34 -2.43
C TRP A 52 -12.36 7.94 -1.51
N LYS A 53 -13.51 8.60 -1.61
CA LYS A 53 -14.73 8.24 -0.85
C LYS A 53 -15.22 6.83 -1.18
N TYR A 54 -15.20 6.46 -2.46
CA TYR A 54 -15.54 5.10 -2.90
C TYR A 54 -14.60 4.06 -2.27
N LEU A 55 -13.28 4.22 -2.45
CA LEU A 55 -12.28 3.30 -1.90
C LEU A 55 -12.34 3.21 -0.37
N SER A 56 -12.50 4.35 0.30
CA SER A 56 -12.64 4.40 1.77
C SER A 56 -13.84 3.60 2.26
N LYS A 57 -14.97 3.69 1.54
CA LYS A 57 -16.17 2.91 1.85
C LYS A 57 -15.96 1.42 1.56
N GLN A 58 -15.48 1.08 0.35
CA GLN A 58 -15.28 -0.32 -0.07
C GLN A 58 -14.37 -1.08 0.88
N PHE A 59 -13.24 -0.48 1.26
CA PHE A 59 -12.26 -1.14 2.13
C PHE A 59 -12.45 -0.82 3.61
N SER A 60 -13.47 -0.03 3.97
CA SER A 60 -13.70 0.45 5.34
C SER A 60 -12.43 1.03 5.95
N ILE A 61 -11.85 2.03 5.27
CA ILE A 61 -10.66 2.77 5.70
C ILE A 61 -11.07 3.71 6.82
N GLN A 62 -10.45 3.57 8.00
CA GLN A 62 -10.74 4.38 9.19
C GLN A 62 -9.69 5.47 9.46
N GLY A 63 -8.51 5.37 8.84
CA GLY A 63 -7.43 6.31 9.01
C GLY A 63 -6.34 6.13 7.96
N VAL A 64 -5.48 7.14 7.81
CA VAL A 64 -4.31 7.09 6.93
C VAL A 64 -3.03 7.04 7.77
N PRO A 65 -2.04 6.20 7.41
CA PRO A 65 -2.07 5.23 6.31
C PRO A 65 -2.93 3.99 6.64
N THR A 66 -3.46 3.33 5.63
CA THR A 66 -4.04 1.98 5.74
C THR A 66 -3.36 1.07 4.72
N TYR A 67 -2.93 -0.11 5.16
CA TYR A 67 -2.30 -1.15 4.33
C TYR A 67 -3.32 -2.25 4.08
N ILE A 68 -3.47 -2.63 2.82
CA ILE A 68 -4.38 -3.70 2.37
C ILE A 68 -3.53 -4.69 1.58
N ILE A 69 -3.63 -5.98 1.91
CA ILE A 69 -2.98 -7.05 1.18
C ILE A 69 -4.06 -7.83 0.45
N VAL A 70 -3.86 -7.98 -0.86
CA VAL A 70 -4.77 -8.66 -1.79
C VAL A 70 -4.03 -9.87 -2.36
N ASP A 71 -4.69 -11.02 -2.43
CA ASP A 71 -4.15 -12.23 -3.05
C ASP A 71 -4.40 -12.27 -4.57
N LYS A 72 -3.88 -13.30 -5.25
CA LYS A 72 -3.99 -13.46 -6.71
C LYS A 72 -5.43 -13.65 -7.20
N GLU A 73 -6.34 -14.07 -6.33
CA GLU A 73 -7.77 -14.20 -6.62
C GLU A 73 -8.52 -12.87 -6.47
N GLY A 74 -7.83 -11.81 -6.02
CA GLY A 74 -8.40 -10.49 -5.81
C GLY A 74 -9.07 -10.32 -4.44
N ALA A 75 -8.92 -11.27 -3.52
CA ALA A 75 -9.50 -11.20 -2.19
C ALA A 75 -8.61 -10.41 -1.23
N VAL A 76 -9.24 -9.56 -0.41
CA VAL A 76 -8.55 -8.86 0.69
C VAL A 76 -8.27 -9.87 1.81
N ILE A 77 -7.00 -10.22 1.99
CA ILE A 77 -6.61 -11.19 3.02
C ILE A 77 -6.21 -10.53 4.34
N GLN A 78 -5.74 -9.28 4.29
CA GLN A 78 -5.33 -8.52 5.47
C GLN A 78 -5.58 -7.04 5.29
N LYS A 79 -5.85 -6.36 6.41
CA LYS A 79 -5.98 -4.91 6.48
C LYS A 79 -5.43 -4.39 7.80
N HIS A 80 -4.60 -3.34 7.73
CA HIS A 80 -4.04 -2.67 8.90
C HIS A 80 -4.20 -1.16 8.78
N THR A 81 -4.82 -0.53 9.78
CA THR A 81 -4.74 0.93 9.96
C THR A 81 -3.42 1.23 10.66
N GLY A 82 -2.64 2.16 10.12
CA GLY A 82 -1.25 2.37 10.51
C GLY A 82 -0.29 1.36 9.89
N PHE A 83 1.01 1.61 10.02
CA PHE A 83 2.04 0.69 9.53
C PHE A 83 2.24 -0.47 10.51
N PRO A 84 1.96 -1.73 10.12
CA PRO A 84 1.99 -2.88 11.04
C PRO A 84 3.40 -3.44 11.30
N GLY A 85 4.44 -2.81 10.75
CA GLY A 85 5.82 -3.31 10.78
C GLY A 85 6.18 -4.15 9.56
N VAL A 86 7.47 -4.11 9.19
CA VAL A 86 7.97 -4.73 7.95
C VAL A 86 7.85 -6.26 7.96
N ASP A 87 8.08 -6.90 9.10
CA ASP A 87 7.98 -8.35 9.24
C ASP A 87 6.54 -8.85 9.02
N THR A 88 5.56 -8.11 9.56
CA THR A 88 4.14 -8.38 9.32
C THR A 88 3.81 -8.27 7.84
N VAL A 89 4.22 -7.18 7.18
CA VAL A 89 3.94 -7.00 5.74
C VAL A 89 4.59 -8.11 4.91
N LYS A 90 5.86 -8.45 5.17
CA LYS A 90 6.58 -9.50 4.44
C LYS A 90 5.88 -10.85 4.59
N LYS A 91 5.48 -11.21 5.81
CA LYS A 91 4.75 -12.44 6.11
C LYS A 91 3.44 -12.54 5.34
N GLU A 92 2.63 -11.48 5.35
CA GLU A 92 1.32 -11.51 4.70
C GLU A 92 1.42 -11.46 3.17
N LEU A 93 2.42 -10.80 2.60
CA LEU A 93 2.73 -10.88 1.17
C LEU A 93 3.14 -12.29 0.74
N MET A 94 3.97 -12.98 1.53
CA MET A 94 4.36 -14.36 1.22
C MET A 94 3.17 -15.31 1.23
N LYS A 95 2.25 -15.16 2.19
CA LYS A 95 1.00 -15.93 2.19
C LYS A 95 0.11 -15.62 0.98
N ALA A 96 0.04 -14.35 0.56
CA ALA A 96 -0.74 -13.94 -0.61
C ALA A 96 -0.24 -14.58 -1.90
N LEU A 97 1.05 -14.90 -1.98
CA LEU A 97 1.68 -15.54 -3.15
C LEU A 97 1.44 -17.05 -3.24
N GLU A 98 1.17 -17.70 -2.10
CA GLU A 98 0.95 -19.16 -2.00
C GLU A 98 -0.48 -19.59 -2.35
N LYS A 99 -1.40 -18.63 -2.41
CA LYS A 99 -2.74 -18.82 -2.97
C LYS A 99 -2.72 -18.68 -4.50
#